data_AF-A0A418ZQB0-F1
#
_entry.id   AF-A0A418ZQB0-F1
#
_cell.length_a   1.000
_cell.length_b   1.000
_cell.length_c   1.000
_cell.angle_alpha   90.00
_cell.angle_beta   90.00
_cell.angle_gamma   90.00
#
_symmetry.space_group_name_H-M   'P 1'
#
loop_
_entity.id
_entity.type
_entity.pdbx_description
1 polymer ?
#
loop_
_entity_poly.entity_id
_entity_poly.type
_entity_poly.pdbx_seq_one_letter_code
_entity_poly.pdbx_strand_id
1 'polypeptide(L)' 'MRTSAPDTHDDLRAALRGLCAEFPPEYHRAHGAAETYPEDFIDALTRAGWLAAMIPE' A
#
# COMPACT_ATOMS: atom_id res chain seq x y z
N MET A 1 20.60 11.46 2.73
CA MET A 1 19.93 11.95 1.51
C MET A 1 18.46 12.11 1.84
N ARG A 2 17.99 13.34 2.09
CA ARG A 2 16.57 13.59 2.42
C ARG A 2 15.82 13.70 1.11
N THR A 3 15.12 12.65 0.71
CA THR A 3 14.18 12.72 -0.41
C THR A 3 12.97 13.51 0.07
N SER A 4 13.09 14.84 0.09
CA SER A 4 11.97 15.75 0.34
C SER A 4 11.05 15.68 -0.89
N ALA A 5 10.24 14.64 -0.97
CA ALA A 5 9.06 14.68 -1.81
C ALA A 5 8.20 15.84 -1.29
N PRO A 6 7.68 16.71 -2.17
CA PRO A 6 6.93 17.90 -1.76
C PRO A 6 5.76 17.52 -0.82
N ASP A 7 5.49 18.34 0.20
CA ASP A 7 4.42 18.16 1.21
C ASP A 7 3.01 18.07 0.59
N THR A 8 2.87 18.35 -0.71
CA THR A 8 1.63 18.31 -1.48
C THR A 8 0.90 16.95 -1.43
N HIS A 9 1.55 15.89 -0.97
CA HIS A 9 0.98 14.54 -0.90
C HIS A 9 1.07 13.91 0.50
N ASP A 10 1.21 14.69 1.57
CA ASP A 10 1.31 14.12 2.93
C ASP A 10 0.04 13.38 3.38
N ASP A 11 -1.15 13.85 2.97
CA ASP A 11 -2.43 13.16 3.22
C ASP A 11 -2.47 11.78 2.56
N LEU A 12 -2.10 11.72 1.28
CA LEU A 12 -1.91 10.47 0.54
C LEU A 12 -0.92 9.55 1.27
N ARG A 13 0.24 10.07 1.68
CA ARG A 13 1.25 9.27 2.39
C ARG A 13 0.76 8.78 3.75
N ALA A 14 -0.05 9.57 4.46
CA ALA A 14 -0.66 9.18 5.72
C ALA A 14 -1.70 8.07 5.51
N ALA A 15 -2.57 8.19 4.50
CA ALA A 15 -3.54 7.16 4.14
C ALA A 15 -2.85 5.85 3.73
N LEU A 16 -1.78 5.91 2.94
CA LEU A 16 -1.00 4.72 2.56
C LEU A 16 -0.31 4.08 3.77
N ARG A 17 0.24 4.87 4.69
CA ARG A 17 0.82 4.37 5.95
C ARG A 17 -0.24 3.73 6.84
N GLY A 18 -1.43 4.30 6.91
CA GLY A 18 -2.57 3.72 7.63
C GLY A 18 -2.93 2.35 7.07
N LEU A 19 -3.03 2.25 5.74
CA LEU A 19 -3.28 0.98 5.05
C LEU A 19 -2.18 -0.05 5.34
N CYS A 20 -0.90 0.32 5.19
CA CYS A 20 0.21 -0.57 5.53
C CYS A 20 0.25 -0.96 7.01
N ALA A 21 -0.33 -0.17 7.92
CA ALA A 21 -0.41 -0.52 9.34
C ALA A 21 -1.43 -1.64 9.62
N GLU A 22 -2.43 -1.81 8.75
CA GLU A 22 -3.38 -2.94 8.84
C GLU A 22 -2.73 -4.27 8.45
N PHE A 23 -1.63 -4.24 7.70
CA PHE A 23 -0.88 -5.43 7.27
C PHE A 23 0.49 -5.49 7.97
N PRO A 24 0.57 -6.13 9.14
CA PRO A 24 1.80 -6.16 9.93
C PRO A 24 2.95 -6.90 9.21
N PRO A 25 4.19 -6.74 9.68
CA PRO A 25 5.35 -7.43 9.11
C PRO A 25 5.21 -8.96 9.06
N GLU A 26 4.40 -9.52 9.96
CA GLU A 26 4.12 -10.96 10.04
C GLU A 26 3.29 -11.45 8.85
N TYR A 27 2.31 -10.65 8.39
CA TYR A 27 1.53 -10.94 7.18
C TYR A 27 2.45 -11.05 5.96
N HIS A 28 3.29 -10.04 5.75
CA HIS A 28 4.24 -10.04 4.64
C HIS A 28 5.27 -11.18 4.74
N ARG A 29 5.73 -11.51 5.95
CA ARG A 29 6.64 -12.65 6.17
C ARG A 29 5.96 -13.99 5.87
N ALA A 30 4.70 -14.17 6.27
CA ALA A 30 3.94 -15.38 5.98
C ALA A 30 3.74 -15.55 4.47
N HIS A 31 3.32 -14.49 3.77
CA HIS A 31 3.16 -14.53 2.31
C HIS A 31 4.48 -14.74 1.57
N GLY A 32 5.55 -14.09 2.02
CA GLY A 32 6.89 -14.29 1.46
C GLY A 32 7.42 -15.70 1.68
N ALA A 33 7.18 -16.30 2.84
CA ALA A 33 7.55 -17.69 3.14
C ALA A 33 6.70 -18.71 2.38
N ALA A 34 5.43 -18.39 2.13
CA ALA A 34 4.50 -19.23 1.39
C ALA A 34 4.59 -19.01 -0.13
N GLU A 35 5.38 -18.05 -0.61
CA GLU A 35 5.46 -17.62 -2.02
C GLU A 35 4.07 -17.33 -2.62
N THR A 36 3.19 -16.75 -1.81
CA THR A 36 1.79 -16.49 -2.17
C THR A 36 1.57 -15.02 -2.52
N TYR A 37 0.61 -14.77 -3.41
CA TYR A 37 0.18 -13.43 -3.74
C TYR A 37 -0.73 -12.89 -2.62
N PRO A 38 -0.42 -11.71 -2.04
CA PRO A 38 -1.18 -11.15 -0.93
C PRO A 38 -2.46 -10.47 -1.45
N GLU A 39 -3.47 -11.27 -1.82
CA GLU A 39 -4.74 -10.79 -2.38
C GLU A 39 -5.44 -9.76 -1.47
N ASP A 40 -5.48 -9.99 -0.15
CA ASP A 40 -6.15 -9.08 0.79
C ASP A 40 -5.52 -7.67 0.80
N PHE A 41 -4.19 -7.60 0.70
CA PHE A 41 -3.45 -6.33 0.64
C PHE A 41 -3.76 -5.58 -0.66
N ILE A 42 -3.85 -6.31 -1.77
CA ILE A 42 -4.16 -5.74 -3.09
C ILE A 42 -5.63 -5.30 -3.16
N ASP A 43 -6.56 -6.06 -2.58
CA ASP A 43 -7.97 -5.67 -2.47
C ASP A 43 -8.12 -4.41 -1.62
N ALA A 44 -7.40 -4.31 -0.50
CA ALA A 44 -7.38 -3.11 0.33
C ALA A 44 -6.85 -1.88 -0.44
N LEU A 45 -5.74 -2.03 -1.18
CA LEU A 45 -5.22 -0.96 -2.06
C LEU A 45 -6.21 -0.57 -3.16
N THR A 46 -6.93 -1.55 -3.72
CA THR A 46 -7.94 -1.33 -4.78
C THR A 46 -9.12 -0.55 -4.25
N ARG A 47 -9.68 -0.98 -3.10
CA ARG A 47 -10.81 -0.29 -2.45
C ARG A 47 -10.47 1.12 -2.00
N ALA A 48 -9.23 1.33 -1.55
CA ALA A 48 -8.74 2.65 -1.17
C ALA A 48 -8.43 3.56 -2.38
N GLY A 49 -8.66 3.09 -3.62
CA GLY A 49 -8.55 3.90 -4.83
C GLY A 49 -7.12 4.13 -5.32
N TRP A 50 -6.13 3.49 -4.71
CA TRP A 50 -4.71 3.65 -5.10
C TRP A 50 -4.38 2.99 -6.43
N LEU A 51 -5.11 1.93 -6.79
CA LEU A 51 -5.00 1.28 -8.10
C LEU A 51 -5.86 1.94 -9.18
N ALA A 52 -6.72 2.91 -8.82
CA ALA A 52 -7.57 3.62 -9.78
C ALA A 52 -6.77 4.52 -10.74
N ALA A 53 -5.54 4.89 -10.39
CA ALA A 53 -4.65 5.66 -11.27
C ALA A 53 -4.08 4.85 -12.45
N MET A 54 -4.27 3.53 -12.48
CA MET A 54 -3.74 2.65 -13.53
C MET A 54 -4.80 2.15 -14.52
N ILE A 55 -6.08 2.53 -14.36
CA ILE A 55 -7.11 2.23 -15.36
C ILE A 55 -7.23 3.44 -16.28
N PRO A 56 -6.71 3.38 -17.53
CA PRO A 56 -6.96 4.42 -18.51
C PRO A 56 -8.45 4.45 -18.87
N GLU A 57 -8.96 5.67 -19.08
CA GLU A 57 -10.31 5.96 -19.57
C GLU A 57 -10.59 5.43 -20.98
#